data_AF-A0A2H0PAQ5-F1
#
_entry.id   AF-A0A2H0PAQ5-F1
#
_cell.length_a   1.000
_cell.length_b   1.000
_cell.length_c   1.000
_cell.angle_alpha   90.00
_cell.angle_beta   90.00
_cell.angle_gamma   90.00
#
_symmetry.space_group_name_H-M   'P 1'
#
loop_
_entity.id
_entity.type
_entity.pdbx_description
1 polymer ?
#
loop_
_entity_poly.entity_id
_entity_poly.type
_entity_poly.pdbx_seq_one_letter_code
_entity_poly.pdbx_strand_id
1 'polypeptide(L)'
;METLAIVAYRQPVTKADIDTIRGVDVGAALDTLLERNLVKVTGRKDTPGRPFLYGTTAEFLRLFGLKSLEGLPPMGLPAIPEQDSAEASPAPAEAAAPAAAPPDGSSA
;
A
#
# COMPACT_ATOMS: atom_id res chain seq x y z
N MET A 1 -3.17 14.67 0.87
CA MET A 1 -2.02 13.86 1.34
C MET A 1 -2.22 13.30 2.75
N GLU A 2 -2.88 14.01 3.67
CA GLU A 2 -3.16 13.52 5.04
C GLU A 2 -3.77 12.11 5.12
N THR A 3 -4.79 11.81 4.28
CA THR A 3 -5.45 10.50 4.25
C THR A 3 -4.47 9.36 3.96
N LEU A 4 -3.53 9.57 3.03
CA LEU A 4 -2.50 8.58 2.69
C LEU A 4 -1.56 8.34 3.88
N ALA A 5 -1.17 9.39 4.59
CA ALA A 5 -0.32 9.26 5.77
C ALA A 5 -1.01 8.43 6.86
N ILE A 6 -2.30 8.68 7.13
CA ILE A 6 -3.07 7.88 8.10
C ILE A 6 -3.06 6.41 7.72
N VAL A 7 -3.31 6.08 6.45
CA VAL A 7 -3.26 4.69 5.97
C VAL A 7 -1.87 4.09 6.16
N ALA A 8 -0.80 4.80 5.79
CA ALA A 8 0.57 4.32 5.90
C ALA A 8 0.97 3.97 7.35
N TYR A 9 0.59 4.80 8.33
CA TYR A 9 0.98 4.63 9.74
C TYR A 9 0.01 3.78 10.58
N ARG A 10 -1.24 3.60 10.14
CA ARG A 10 -2.29 2.91 10.93
C ARG A 10 -2.85 1.66 10.26
N GLN A 11 -2.35 1.27 9.09
CA GLN A 11 -2.81 0.05 8.42
C GLN A 11 -2.63 -1.20 9.29
N PRO A 12 -3.56 -2.18 9.20
CA PRO A 12 -4.80 -2.14 8.41
C PRO A 12 -5.88 -1.26 9.07
N VAL A 13 -6.47 -0.33 8.31
CA VAL A 13 -7.40 0.69 8.83
C VAL A 13 -8.71 0.75 8.03
N THR A 14 -9.84 1.10 8.66
CA THR A 14 -11.13 1.25 7.94
C THR A 14 -11.37 2.70 7.49
N LYS A 15 -12.27 2.92 6.50
CA LYS A 15 -12.71 4.28 6.14
C LYS A 15 -13.20 5.06 7.36
N ALA A 16 -13.99 4.43 8.23
CA ALA A 16 -14.56 5.06 9.41
C ALA A 16 -13.50 5.48 10.44
N ASP A 17 -12.46 4.67 10.63
CA ASP A 17 -11.32 5.04 11.48
C ASP A 17 -10.60 6.29 10.94
N ILE A 18 -10.36 6.34 9.63
CA ILE A 18 -9.71 7.50 8.98
C ILE A 18 -10.57 8.76 9.10
N ASP A 19 -11.87 8.62 8.84
CA ASP A 19 -12.88 9.69 8.96
C ASP A 19 -12.88 10.30 10.38
N THR A 20 -12.86 9.43 11.39
CA THR A 20 -12.83 9.83 12.81
C THR A 20 -11.55 10.59 13.16
N ILE A 21 -10.39 10.14 12.68
CA ILE A 21 -9.10 10.82 12.90
C ILE A 21 -9.07 12.19 12.22
N ARG A 22 -9.69 12.28 11.03
CA ARG A 22 -9.71 13.50 10.20
C ARG A 22 -10.78 14.50 10.60
N GLY A 23 -11.86 14.04 11.23
CA GLY A 23 -13.06 14.81 11.52
C GLY A 23 -13.89 15.19 10.29
N VAL A 24 -13.60 14.62 9.11
CA VAL A 24 -14.27 14.95 7.83
C VAL A 24 -14.36 13.72 6.92
N ASP A 25 -15.31 13.72 5.97
CA ASP A 25 -15.45 12.64 4.99
C ASP A 25 -14.21 12.50 4.11
N VAL A 26 -13.66 11.29 4.08
CA VAL A 26 -12.48 10.95 3.29
C VAL A 26 -12.77 10.14 2.03
N GLY A 27 -14.04 9.97 1.63
CA GLY A 27 -14.46 9.08 0.54
C GLY A 27 -13.78 9.41 -0.79
N ALA A 28 -13.90 10.65 -1.25
CA ALA A 28 -13.28 11.08 -2.51
C ALA A 28 -11.74 10.97 -2.49
N ALA A 29 -11.11 11.33 -1.36
CA ALA A 29 -9.67 11.20 -1.20
C ALA A 29 -9.22 9.73 -1.24
N LEU A 30 -9.98 8.84 -0.62
CA LEU A 30 -9.70 7.41 -0.61
C LEU A 30 -9.82 6.81 -2.02
N ASP A 31 -10.86 7.22 -2.76
CA ASP A 31 -11.11 6.79 -4.14
C ASP A 31 -9.94 7.16 -5.05
N THR A 32 -9.52 8.43 -5.03
CA THR A 32 -8.35 8.89 -5.79
C THR A 32 -7.08 8.13 -5.41
N LEU A 33 -6.89 7.76 -4.14
CA LEU A 33 -5.71 6.98 -3.71
C LEU A 33 -5.77 5.52 -4.19
N LEU A 34 -6.97 4.94 -4.30
CA LEU A 34 -7.19 3.61 -4.87
C LEU A 34 -6.95 3.62 -6.38
N GLU A 35 -7.51 4.59 -7.10
CA GLU A 35 -7.30 4.76 -8.54
C GLU A 35 -5.82 4.92 -8.90
N ARG A 36 -5.09 5.69 -8.09
CA ARG A 36 -3.65 5.91 -8.25
C ARG A 36 -2.79 4.75 -7.73
N ASN A 37 -3.40 3.64 -7.31
CA ASN A 37 -2.73 2.46 -6.77
C ASN A 37 -1.80 2.77 -5.59
N LEU A 38 -2.04 3.84 -4.82
CA LEU A 38 -1.26 4.16 -3.62
C LEU A 38 -1.77 3.40 -2.39
N VAL A 39 -3.07 3.09 -2.39
CA VAL A 39 -3.78 2.33 -1.36
C VAL A 39 -4.50 1.16 -2.01
N LYS A 40 -4.69 0.07 -1.28
CA LYS A 40 -5.49 -1.09 -1.68
C LYS A 40 -6.36 -1.60 -0.54
N VAL A 41 -7.37 -2.38 -0.88
CA VAL A 41 -8.13 -3.17 0.10
C VAL A 41 -7.29 -4.38 0.51
N THR A 42 -7.00 -4.51 1.80
CA THR A 42 -6.23 -5.62 2.38
C THR A 42 -7.12 -6.72 2.94
N GLY A 43 -8.40 -6.43 3.17
CA GLY A 43 -9.37 -7.40 3.67
C GLY A 43 -10.66 -6.73 4.16
N ARG A 44 -11.37 -7.42 5.06
CA ARG A 44 -12.55 -6.91 5.75
C ARG A 44 -12.41 -7.13 7.25
N LYS A 45 -12.85 -6.16 8.05
CA LYS A 45 -12.85 -6.27 9.52
C LYS A 45 -13.96 -7.22 9.96
N ASP A 46 -13.68 -8.09 10.94
CA ASP A 46 -14.66 -9.04 11.49
C ASP A 46 -15.53 -8.38 12.56
N THR A 47 -16.29 -7.37 12.13
CA THR A 47 -17.22 -6.59 12.96
C THR A 47 -18.54 -6.42 12.20
N PRO A 48 -19.66 -6.10 12.88
CA PRO A 48 -20.92 -5.80 12.20
C PRO A 48 -20.73 -4.76 11.07
N GLY A 49 -21.31 -5.03 9.90
CA GLY A 49 -21.12 -4.26 8.67
C GLY A 49 -19.91 -4.64 7.82
N ARG A 50 -18.97 -5.46 8.36
CA ARG A 50 -17.77 -5.99 7.68
C ARG A 50 -17.05 -4.97 6.79
N PRO A 51 -16.67 -3.79 7.34
CA PRO A 51 -16.08 -2.74 6.55
C PRO A 51 -14.74 -3.16 5.93
N PHE A 52 -14.40 -2.56 4.79
CA PHE A 52 -13.12 -2.78 4.14
C PHE A 52 -11.96 -2.26 4.99
N LEU A 53 -10.87 -3.02 4.99
CA LEU A 53 -9.58 -2.63 5.53
C LEU A 53 -8.70 -2.14 4.40
N TYR A 54 -8.02 -1.03 4.62
CA TYR A 54 -7.14 -0.37 3.67
C TYR A 54 -5.69 -0.43 4.15
N GLY A 55 -4.79 -0.50 3.18
CA GLY A 55 -3.34 -0.45 3.38
C GLY A 55 -2.61 0.06 2.14
N THR A 56 -1.34 0.39 2.28
CA THR A 56 -0.49 0.89 1.19
C THR A 56 -0.07 -0.23 0.24
N THR A 57 0.35 0.15 -0.95
CA THR A 57 0.80 -0.77 -2.00
C THR A 57 2.33 -0.77 -2.16
N ALA A 58 2.85 -1.62 -3.04
CA ALA A 58 4.24 -1.54 -3.47
C ALA A 58 4.54 -0.25 -4.26
N GLU A 59 3.56 0.29 -4.98
CA GLU A 59 3.71 1.56 -5.71
C GLU A 59 3.92 2.73 -4.74
N PHE A 60 3.23 2.73 -3.59
CA PHE A 60 3.53 3.65 -2.50
C PHE A 60 5.00 3.55 -2.07
N LEU A 61 5.50 2.35 -1.78
CA LEU A 61 6.90 2.19 -1.36
C LEU A 61 7.87 2.70 -2.43
N ARG A 62 7.61 2.41 -3.70
CA ARG A 62 8.43 2.86 -4.84
C ARG A 62 8.45 4.39 -4.97
N LEU A 63 7.29 5.04 -4.89
CA LEU A 63 7.19 6.49 -5.01
C LEU A 63 7.85 7.25 -3.87
N PHE A 64 7.87 6.66 -2.67
CA PHE A 64 8.51 7.24 -1.49
C PHE A 64 9.96 6.76 -1.28
N GLY A 65 10.51 5.97 -2.21
CA GLY A 65 11.90 5.47 -2.11
C GLY A 65 12.14 4.51 -0.93
N LEU A 66 11.09 3.85 -0.44
CA LEU A 66 11.15 2.96 0.71
C LEU A 66 11.30 1.50 0.27
N LYS A 67 12.14 0.75 0.99
CA LYS A 67 12.23 -0.72 0.83
C LYS A 67 11.10 -1.45 1.56
N SER A 68 10.69 -0.91 2.71
CA SER A 68 9.66 -1.45 3.60
C SER A 68 8.97 -0.32 4.37
N LEU A 69 7.82 -0.63 4.96
CA LEU A 69 7.07 0.29 5.84
C LEU A 69 7.83 0.68 7.10
N GLU A 70 8.79 -0.14 7.53
CA GLU A 70 9.71 0.18 8.65
C GLU A 70 10.61 1.39 8.35
N GLY A 71 10.77 1.77 7.07
CA GLY A 71 11.50 2.97 6.68
C GLY A 71 10.70 4.28 6.82
N LEU A 72 9.43 4.21 7.23
CA LEU A 72 8.64 5.41 7.48
C LEU A 72 9.16 6.17 8.71
N PRO A 73 9.23 7.51 8.65
CA PRO A 73 9.68 8.29 9.79
C PRO A 73 8.74 8.11 11.00
N PRO A 74 9.25 8.10 12.24
CA PRO A 74 8.40 7.98 13.42
C PRO A 74 7.37 9.11 13.49
N MET A 75 6.15 8.78 13.91
CA MET A 75 5.10 9.78 14.13
C MET A 75 5.55 10.76 15.23
N GLY A 76 5.95 11.97 14.84
CA GLY A 76 6.37 13.03 15.75
C GLY A 76 7.77 13.61 15.50
N LEU A 77 8.55 13.08 14.53
CA LEU A 77 9.75 13.81 14.11
C LEU A 77 9.38 14.98 13.18
N PRO A 78 9.98 16.16 13.35
CA PRO A 78 9.91 17.20 12.34
C PRO A 78 10.46 16.62 11.03
N ALA A 79 9.80 16.92 9.91
CA ALA A 79 10.25 16.51 8.59
C ALA A 79 11.73 16.89 8.46
N ILE A 80 12.60 15.89 8.45
CA ILE A 80 14.03 16.09 8.28
C ILE A 80 14.22 16.81 6.94
N PRO A 81 14.95 17.95 6.90
CA PRO A 81 15.20 18.64 5.66
C PRO A 81 15.87 17.67 4.69
N GLU A 82 15.38 17.67 3.45
CA GLU A 82 15.81 16.84 2.33
C GLU A 82 17.34 16.76 2.29
N GLN A 83 17.89 15.62 2.71
CA GLN A 83 19.29 15.30 2.48
C GLN A 83 19.31 14.45 1.22
N ASP A 84 19.67 15.12 0.12
CA ASP A 84 20.26 14.51 -1.05
C ASP A 84 21.33 13.51 -0.59
N SER A 85 21.05 12.21 -0.73
CA SER A 85 22.02 11.14 -0.51
C SER A 85 21.55 9.90 -1.29
N ALA A 86 21.88 9.98 -2.57
CA ALA A 86 22.50 8.94 -3.39
C ALA A 86 22.47 7.47 -2.90
N GLU A 87 22.15 6.63 -3.88
CA GLU A 87 22.68 5.28 -4.07
C GLU A 87 22.06 4.14 -3.22
N ALA A 88 20.95 3.59 -3.74
CA ALA A 88 20.67 2.17 -3.61
C ALA A 88 20.54 1.56 -5.01
N SER A 89 21.66 1.00 -5.46
CA SER A 89 21.87 0.20 -6.66
C SER A 89 20.69 -0.76 -6.97
N PRO A 90 20.36 -0.99 -8.26
CA PRO A 90 19.20 -1.78 -8.65
C PRO A 90 19.43 -3.26 -8.36
N ALA A 91 18.50 -3.90 -7.65
CA ALA A 91 18.39 -5.35 -7.68
C ALA A 91 17.50 -5.73 -8.88
N PRO A 92 18.02 -6.45 -9.89
CA PRO A 92 17.18 -7.01 -10.94
C PRO A 92 16.51 -8.27 -10.37
N ALA A 93 15.20 -8.22 -10.14
CA ALA A 93 14.40 -9.43 -10.04
C ALA A 93 13.92 -9.79 -11.45
N GLU A 94 14.85 -10.37 -12.21
CA GLU A 94 14.59 -11.00 -13.48
C GLU A 94 13.83 -12.32 -13.26
N ALA A 95 12.70 -12.40 -13.98
CA ALA A 95 12.15 -13.57 -14.66
C ALA A 95 11.47 -14.74 -13.91
N ALA A 96 10.40 -15.15 -14.62
CA ALA A 96 9.93 -16.51 -14.89
C ALA A 96 8.72 -16.98 -14.05
N ALA A 97 7.61 -17.44 -14.63
CA ALA A 97 7.21 -17.60 -16.03
C ALA A 97 5.70 -17.95 -16.06
N PRO A 98 5.02 -17.74 -17.21
CA PRO A 98 3.69 -18.25 -17.48
C PRO A 98 3.75 -19.74 -17.88
N ALA A 99 2.82 -20.57 -17.41
CA ALA A 99 2.66 -21.95 -17.87
C ALA A 99 1.33 -22.09 -18.65
N ALA A 100 1.46 -22.23 -19.97
CA ALA A 100 0.40 -22.69 -20.86
C ALA A 100 0.47 -24.22 -21.06
N ALA A 101 -0.72 -24.80 -21.30
CA ALA A 101 -1.14 -26.19 -21.59
C ALA A 101 -0.29 -26.97 -22.66
N PRO A 102 -0.54 -28.27 -23.04
CA PRO A 102 -1.80 -29.06 -23.02
C PRO A 102 -1.60 -30.60 -22.74
N PRO A 103 -2.55 -31.52 -23.08
CA PRO A 103 -2.68 -32.87 -22.49
C PRO A 103 -1.85 -33.95 -23.20
N ASP A 104 -1.39 -34.93 -22.42
CA ASP A 104 -0.69 -36.11 -22.92
C ASP A 104 -1.67 -37.26 -23.20
N GLY A 105 -1.52 -37.86 -24.38
CA GLY A 105 -2.23 -39.07 -24.78
C GLY A 105 -1.23 -40.14 -25.20
N SER A 106 -1.57 -41.38 -24.83
CA SER A 106 -1.08 -42.67 -25.33
C SER A 106 0.21 -43.24 -24.71
N SER A 107 0.06 -44.35 -23.97
CA SER A 107 0.40 -45.68 -24.51
C SER A 107 0.16 -46.82 -23.51
N ALA A 108 -0.75 -47.73 -23.86
CA ALA A 108 -0.59 -49.20 -23.85
C ALA A 108 -1.86 -49.87 -24.40
#